data_AF-A0A949TKK2-F1
#
_entry.id   AF-A0A949TKK2-F1
#
_cell.length_a   1.000
_cell.length_b   1.000
_cell.length_c   1.000
_cell.angle_alpha   90.00
_cell.angle_beta   90.00
_cell.angle_gamma   90.00
#
_symmetry.space_group_name_H-M   'P 1'
#
loop_
_entity.id
_entity.type
_entity.pdbx_description
1 polymer ?
#
loop_
_entity_poly.entity_id
_entity_poly.type
_entity_poly.pdbx_seq_one_letter_code
_entity_poly.pdbx_strand_id
1 'polypeptide(L)'
;MAQTYISKVNVDLWKQEVTLEWTGANASAQQKGPFHCTPGEGMPGLNCDDVTTSRKGGTNCTPKGEFKVIRHERRFSKFPEAEWVTRFQDDSRGIALHYYPNVPEYPDSNGCVRIGNKEVAKRIHDNTKAGVSVVSVHGELRPDFRNTLRRGSKGEDVKKMQRQLKNKGYQLAIDGDFGPATEATVKQFQRDKQLLSDGICGRQTYGALFA
;
A
#
# COMPACT_ATOMS: atom_id res chain seq x y z
N MET A 1 -11.55 34.68 3.03
CA MET A 1 -10.45 33.82 2.53
C MET A 1 -10.94 32.37 2.47
N ALA A 2 -10.56 31.60 1.45
CA ALA A 2 -10.96 30.20 1.37
C ALA A 2 -10.38 29.41 2.56
N GLN A 3 -11.22 28.62 3.24
CA GLN A 3 -10.83 27.76 4.36
C GLN A 3 -9.75 26.77 3.90
N THR A 4 -8.71 26.56 4.73
CA THR A 4 -7.64 25.57 4.46
C THR A 4 -8.20 24.15 4.53
N TYR A 5 -7.91 23.31 3.55
CA TYR A 5 -8.36 21.91 3.47
C TYR A 5 -7.39 21.05 2.65
N ILE A 6 -7.56 19.73 2.73
CA ILE A 6 -6.79 18.75 1.95
C ILE A 6 -7.42 18.64 0.56
N SER A 7 -6.74 19.12 -0.48
CA SER A 7 -7.20 18.98 -1.86
C SER A 7 -6.98 17.56 -2.38
N LYS A 8 -5.87 16.92 -1.99
CA LYS A 8 -5.51 15.57 -2.46
C LYS A 8 -4.91 14.72 -1.35
N VAL A 9 -5.31 13.46 -1.30
CA VAL A 9 -4.70 12.39 -0.50
C VAL A 9 -4.04 11.43 -1.47
N ASN A 10 -2.71 11.37 -1.49
CA ASN A 10 -1.97 10.45 -2.34
C ASN A 10 -1.65 9.18 -1.54
N VAL A 11 -1.96 8.02 -2.11
CA VAL A 11 -1.72 6.68 -1.55
C VAL A 11 -0.73 5.97 -2.46
N ASP A 12 0.48 5.75 -1.97
CA ASP A 12 1.52 4.98 -2.65
C ASP A 12 1.48 3.53 -2.16
N LEU A 13 1.02 2.63 -3.03
CA LEU A 13 0.84 1.21 -2.70
C LEU A 13 2.17 0.45 -2.51
N TRP A 14 3.26 0.97 -3.07
CA TRP A 14 4.57 0.34 -2.99
C TRP A 14 5.26 0.73 -1.69
N LYS A 15 5.27 2.04 -1.42
CA LYS A 15 5.84 2.59 -0.19
C LYS A 15 4.95 2.33 1.02
N GLN A 16 3.67 2.02 0.79
CA GLN A 16 2.66 1.89 1.85
C GLN A 16 2.51 3.20 2.65
N GLU A 17 2.51 4.31 1.93
CA GLU A 17 2.48 5.66 2.50
C GLU A 17 1.29 6.47 2.00
N VAL A 18 0.78 7.33 2.89
CA VAL A 18 -0.16 8.40 2.56
C VAL A 18 0.54 9.75 2.67
N THR A 19 0.38 10.60 1.66
CA THR A 19 0.78 12.01 1.71
C THR A 19 -0.39 12.94 1.39
N LEU A 20 -0.34 14.17 1.89
CA LEU A 20 -1.43 15.13 1.84
C LEU A 20 -1.01 16.40 1.11
N GLU A 21 -1.83 16.79 0.14
CA GLU A 21 -1.76 18.11 -0.49
C GLU A 21 -2.82 19.02 0.13
N TRP A 22 -2.36 20.13 0.68
CA TRP A 22 -3.21 21.14 1.31
C TRP A 22 -3.36 22.35 0.40
N THR A 23 -4.52 22.98 0.46
CA THR A 23 -4.80 24.25 -0.22
C THR A 23 -5.51 25.23 0.71
N GLY A 24 -5.38 26.52 0.45
CA GLY A 24 -5.89 27.62 1.30
C GLY A 24 -4.79 28.36 2.06
N ALA A 25 -5.20 29.37 2.84
CA ALA A 25 -4.30 30.38 3.41
C ALA A 25 -3.20 29.81 4.33
N ASN A 26 -3.43 28.67 5.00
CA ASN A 26 -2.49 28.06 5.93
C ASN A 26 -1.94 26.71 5.44
N ALA A 27 -2.05 26.42 4.14
CA ALA A 27 -1.66 25.13 3.57
C ALA A 27 -0.18 24.76 3.78
N SER A 28 0.72 25.75 3.72
CA SER A 28 2.17 25.54 3.89
C SER A 28 2.56 25.09 5.31
N ALA A 29 1.75 25.44 6.32
CA ALA A 29 2.00 25.11 7.71
C ALA A 29 1.45 23.72 8.12
N GLN A 30 0.72 23.04 7.24
CA GLN A 30 0.11 21.75 7.55
C GLN A 30 1.08 20.59 7.28
N GLN A 31 0.95 19.53 8.08
CA GLN A 31 1.71 18.30 7.89
C GLN A 31 1.28 17.58 6.62
N LYS A 32 2.26 17.16 5.81
CA LYS A 32 2.04 16.53 4.49
C LYS A 32 2.31 15.03 4.45
N GLY A 33 2.84 14.44 5.53
CA GLY A 33 3.30 13.05 5.57
C GLY A 33 4.80 12.92 5.24
N PRO A 34 5.28 11.71 4.90
CA PRO A 34 4.49 10.49 4.69
C PRO A 34 3.92 9.92 6.00
N PHE A 35 2.82 9.20 5.87
CA PHE A 35 2.16 8.48 6.96
C PHE A 35 1.99 7.02 6.59
N HIS A 36 2.38 6.10 7.46
CA HIS A 36 2.27 4.67 7.20
C HIS A 36 0.81 4.20 7.04
N CYS A 37 0.58 3.31 6.07
CA CYS A 37 -0.70 2.68 5.81
C CYS A 37 -0.56 1.23 5.35
N THR A 38 -1.65 0.46 5.35
CA THR A 38 -1.72 -0.82 4.63
C THR A 38 -2.90 -0.82 3.66
N PRO A 39 -2.65 -1.08 2.36
CA PRO A 39 -3.70 -1.20 1.36
C PRO A 39 -4.30 -2.62 1.37
N GLY A 40 -5.17 -2.86 0.39
CA GLY A 40 -5.75 -4.15 0.10
C GLY A 40 -4.71 -5.19 -0.31
N GLU A 41 -4.78 -6.38 0.27
CA GLU A 41 -3.81 -7.45 0.08
C GLU A 41 -3.83 -8.04 -1.34
N GLY A 42 -4.98 -7.96 -2.02
CA GLY A 42 -5.18 -8.66 -3.28
C GLY A 42 -5.42 -10.16 -3.10
N MET A 43 -6.33 -10.71 -3.89
CA MET A 43 -6.58 -12.16 -3.87
C MET A 43 -5.48 -12.92 -4.62
N PRO A 44 -5.12 -14.15 -4.18
CA PRO A 44 -4.14 -14.99 -4.85
C PRO A 44 -4.44 -15.18 -6.35
N GLY A 45 -3.40 -15.08 -7.18
CA GLY A 45 -3.49 -15.25 -8.63
C GLY A 45 -4.03 -14.03 -9.39
N LEU A 46 -4.41 -12.95 -8.70
CA LEU A 46 -4.79 -11.69 -9.34
C LEU A 46 -3.63 -10.71 -9.39
N ASN A 47 -3.64 -9.87 -10.42
CA ASN A 47 -2.69 -8.78 -10.56
C ASN A 47 -3.34 -7.45 -10.13
N CYS A 48 -3.17 -7.05 -8.87
CA CYS A 48 -3.64 -5.74 -8.40
C CYS A 48 -2.89 -4.56 -9.05
N ASP A 49 -1.80 -4.81 -9.80
CA ASP A 49 -1.09 -3.76 -10.51
C ASP A 49 -1.76 -3.31 -11.79
N ASP A 50 -2.59 -4.18 -12.38
CA ASP A 50 -3.50 -3.83 -13.45
C ASP A 50 -4.68 -2.98 -12.92
N VAL A 51 -4.90 -1.83 -13.54
CA VAL A 51 -5.96 -0.89 -13.16
C VAL A 51 -7.33 -1.55 -13.26
N THR A 52 -7.57 -2.35 -14.30
CA THR A 52 -8.87 -3.00 -14.51
C THR A 52 -9.16 -4.00 -13.40
N THR A 53 -8.19 -4.86 -13.10
CA THR A 53 -8.27 -5.84 -12.00
C THR A 53 -8.45 -5.15 -10.65
N SER A 54 -7.66 -4.10 -10.35
CA SER A 54 -7.73 -3.40 -9.06
C SER A 54 -9.10 -2.79 -8.74
N ARG A 55 -9.87 -2.45 -9.79
CA ARG A 55 -11.20 -1.83 -9.69
C ARG A 55 -12.35 -2.85 -9.66
N LYS A 56 -12.07 -4.14 -9.87
CA LYS A 56 -13.10 -5.19 -9.88
C LYS A 56 -13.48 -5.58 -8.45
N GLY A 57 -14.77 -5.90 -8.25
CA GLY A 57 -15.28 -6.51 -7.02
C GLY A 57 -14.65 -7.88 -6.73
N GLY A 58 -14.47 -8.22 -5.45
CA GLY A 58 -13.95 -9.53 -5.02
C GLY A 58 -12.45 -9.75 -5.22
N THR A 59 -11.69 -8.69 -5.51
CA THR A 59 -10.25 -8.79 -5.75
C THR A 59 -9.39 -8.49 -4.53
N ASN A 60 -9.98 -7.94 -3.45
CA ASN A 60 -9.28 -7.36 -2.30
C ASN A 60 -8.21 -6.30 -2.64
N CYS A 61 -8.11 -5.86 -3.89
CA CYS A 61 -7.19 -4.80 -4.27
C CYS A 61 -7.71 -3.43 -3.81
N THR A 62 -6.81 -2.55 -3.39
CA THR A 62 -7.13 -1.12 -3.37
C THR A 62 -7.21 -0.62 -4.82
N PRO A 63 -8.31 0.03 -5.22
CA PRO A 63 -8.54 0.45 -6.60
C PRO A 63 -7.55 1.55 -7.01
N LYS A 64 -6.88 1.39 -8.15
CA LYS A 64 -5.94 2.40 -8.67
C LYS A 64 -6.64 3.54 -9.41
N GLY A 65 -6.08 4.74 -9.32
CA GLY A 65 -6.53 5.95 -10.02
C GLY A 65 -7.00 7.06 -9.08
N GLU A 66 -7.73 8.02 -9.63
CA GLU A 66 -8.23 9.18 -8.89
C GLU A 66 -9.72 9.07 -8.60
N PHE A 67 -10.09 9.32 -7.35
CA PHE A 67 -11.44 9.19 -6.83
C PHE A 67 -11.81 10.42 -6.01
N LYS A 68 -13.02 10.94 -6.17
CA LYS A 68 -13.49 12.00 -5.28
C LYS A 68 -13.87 11.40 -3.93
N VAL A 69 -13.57 12.11 -2.84
CA VAL A 69 -14.15 11.81 -1.53
C VAL A 69 -15.67 11.92 -1.64
N ILE A 70 -16.39 10.94 -1.11
CA ILE A 70 -17.84 10.80 -1.24
C ILE A 70 -18.52 11.26 0.04
N ARG A 71 -18.06 10.75 1.19
CA ARG A 71 -18.63 11.06 2.51
C ARG A 71 -17.68 10.63 3.63
N HIS A 72 -18.09 10.99 4.83
CA HIS A 72 -17.35 10.76 6.06
C HIS A 72 -18.24 10.05 7.07
N GLU A 73 -17.68 9.05 7.76
CA GLU A 73 -18.37 8.31 8.82
C GLU A 73 -17.45 8.23 10.04
N ARG A 74 -18.01 8.40 11.24
CA ARG A 74 -17.20 8.35 12.47
C ARG A 74 -16.51 7.00 12.64
N ARG A 75 -17.16 5.91 12.23
CA ARG A 75 -16.69 4.52 12.23
C ARG A 75 -17.58 3.65 11.33
N PHE A 76 -17.11 2.45 10.95
CA PHE A 76 -17.99 1.46 10.33
C PHE A 76 -18.93 0.83 11.35
N SER A 77 -20.19 0.61 10.99
CA SER A 77 -21.20 0.00 11.88
C SER A 77 -20.83 -1.43 12.32
N LYS A 78 -20.22 -2.21 11.43
CA LYS A 78 -19.80 -3.60 11.70
C LYS A 78 -18.40 -3.74 12.29
N PHE A 79 -17.58 -2.69 12.22
CA PHE A 79 -16.18 -2.68 12.65
C PHE A 79 -15.91 -1.40 13.44
N PRO A 80 -16.33 -1.31 14.72
CA PRO A 80 -16.29 -0.08 15.49
C PRO A 80 -14.86 0.41 15.78
N GLU A 81 -13.85 -0.47 15.70
CA GLU A 81 -12.44 -0.14 15.83
C GLU A 81 -11.87 0.60 14.60
N ALA A 82 -12.57 0.51 13.46
CA ALA A 82 -12.23 1.23 12.25
C ALA A 82 -12.93 2.60 12.23
N GLU A 83 -12.20 3.62 12.70
CA GLU A 83 -12.69 4.98 12.92
C GLU A 83 -12.23 5.97 11.84
N TRP A 84 -12.88 7.14 11.79
CA TRP A 84 -12.52 8.26 10.92
C TRP A 84 -12.53 7.88 9.44
N VAL A 85 -13.63 7.26 9.03
CA VAL A 85 -13.81 6.67 7.70
C VAL A 85 -14.03 7.78 6.69
N THR A 86 -13.14 7.90 5.72
CA THR A 86 -13.24 8.78 4.55
C THR A 86 -13.48 7.92 3.31
N ARG A 87 -14.73 7.85 2.85
CA ARG A 87 -15.07 7.03 1.69
C ARG A 87 -14.72 7.73 0.39
N PHE A 88 -14.16 6.99 -0.54
CA PHE A 88 -13.88 7.47 -1.89
C PHE A 88 -14.37 6.51 -2.99
N GLN A 89 -14.90 5.34 -2.61
CA GLN A 89 -15.64 4.48 -3.51
C GLN A 89 -16.84 3.85 -2.79
N ASP A 90 -18.00 3.92 -3.44
CA ASP A 90 -19.28 3.47 -2.88
C ASP A 90 -19.94 2.38 -3.73
N ASP A 91 -19.12 1.58 -4.40
CA ASP A 91 -19.57 0.31 -4.97
C ASP A 91 -19.84 -0.70 -3.82
N SER A 92 -20.18 -1.95 -4.18
CA SER A 92 -20.41 -3.02 -3.20
C SER A 92 -19.22 -3.29 -2.26
N ARG A 93 -18.02 -2.77 -2.54
CA ARG A 93 -16.84 -2.91 -1.69
C ARG A 93 -16.75 -1.82 -0.62
N GLY A 94 -17.32 -0.64 -0.86
CA GLY A 94 -17.33 0.47 0.09
C GLY A 94 -15.93 0.91 0.56
N ILE A 95 -14.99 1.09 -0.37
CA ILE A 95 -13.58 1.39 -0.07
C ILE A 95 -13.40 2.78 0.56
N ALA A 96 -12.57 2.84 1.60
CA ALA A 96 -12.29 4.04 2.37
C ALA A 96 -10.84 4.13 2.85
N LEU A 97 -10.41 5.35 3.20
CA LEU A 97 -9.31 5.55 4.14
C LEU A 97 -9.89 5.55 5.56
N HIS A 98 -9.25 4.89 6.52
CA HIS A 98 -9.69 4.90 7.91
C HIS A 98 -8.55 4.53 8.87
N TYR A 99 -8.72 4.88 10.15
CA TYR A 99 -7.86 4.39 11.21
C TYR A 99 -8.08 2.88 11.43
N TYR A 100 -7.00 2.14 11.70
CA TYR A 100 -7.07 0.78 12.25
C TYR A 100 -5.87 0.55 13.18
N PRO A 101 -6.02 -0.18 14.30
CA PRO A 101 -4.92 -0.37 15.25
C PRO A 101 -3.78 -1.26 14.71
N ASN A 102 -4.07 -2.16 13.77
CA ASN A 102 -3.07 -3.05 13.18
C ASN A 102 -2.80 -2.68 11.71
N VAL A 103 -1.62 -2.12 11.43
CA VAL A 103 -1.21 -1.67 10.10
C VAL A 103 0.20 -2.20 9.81
N PRO A 104 0.32 -3.44 9.30
CA PRO A 104 1.61 -4.06 9.03
C PRO A 104 2.34 -3.42 7.83
N GLU A 105 3.63 -3.73 7.70
CA GLU A 105 4.52 -3.33 6.60
C GLU A 105 4.25 -4.03 5.26
N TYR A 106 3.18 -4.82 5.19
CA TYR A 106 2.71 -5.52 3.98
C TYR A 106 1.22 -5.21 3.76
N PRO A 107 0.70 -5.38 2.52
CA PRO A 107 -0.73 -5.25 2.23
C PRO A 107 -1.57 -6.29 2.99
N ASP A 108 -2.61 -5.86 3.71
CA ASP A 108 -3.35 -6.75 4.64
C ASP A 108 -4.87 -6.47 4.69
N SER A 109 -5.35 -5.43 4.02
CA SER A 109 -6.78 -5.10 4.05
C SER A 109 -7.59 -5.83 2.96
N ASN A 110 -8.92 -5.73 3.02
CA ASN A 110 -9.81 -6.21 1.95
C ASN A 110 -10.06 -5.14 0.84
N GLY A 111 -9.17 -4.15 0.72
CA GLY A 111 -9.23 -3.08 -0.29
C GLY A 111 -9.16 -1.66 0.29
N CYS A 112 -9.58 -1.46 1.55
CA CYS A 112 -9.44 -0.18 2.25
C CYS A 112 -7.97 0.22 2.46
N VAL A 113 -7.74 1.51 2.69
CA VAL A 113 -6.43 2.03 3.11
C VAL A 113 -6.48 2.24 4.62
N ARG A 114 -5.87 1.33 5.38
CA ARG A 114 -5.81 1.41 6.85
C ARG A 114 -4.63 2.30 7.24
N ILE A 115 -4.85 3.30 8.08
CA ILE A 115 -3.83 4.23 8.57
C ILE A 115 -3.59 3.96 10.06
N GLY A 116 -2.34 3.73 10.44
CA GLY A 116 -2.01 3.31 11.81
C GLY A 116 -2.07 4.44 12.84
N ASN A 117 -1.92 5.69 12.37
CA ASN A 117 -2.01 6.87 13.22
C ASN A 117 -3.45 7.42 13.23
N LYS A 118 -4.11 7.37 14.40
CA LYS A 118 -5.51 7.78 14.57
C LYS A 118 -5.72 9.27 14.31
N GLU A 119 -4.79 10.12 14.76
CA GLU A 119 -4.82 11.56 14.58
C GLU A 119 -4.69 11.94 13.10
N VAL A 120 -3.88 11.20 12.34
CA VAL A 120 -3.74 11.38 10.88
C VAL A 120 -5.02 10.99 10.17
N ALA A 121 -5.61 9.83 10.48
CA ALA A 121 -6.88 9.42 9.89
C ALA A 121 -8.00 10.44 10.20
N LYS A 122 -8.06 10.92 11.45
CA LYS A 122 -8.95 12.02 11.86
C LYS A 122 -8.70 13.30 11.07
N ARG A 123 -7.43 13.68 10.88
CA ARG A 123 -7.05 14.87 10.12
C ARG A 123 -7.52 14.78 8.67
N ILE A 124 -7.34 13.62 8.02
CA ILE A 124 -7.83 13.37 6.66
C ILE A 124 -9.35 13.48 6.63
N HIS A 125 -10.03 12.82 7.56
CA HIS A 125 -11.48 12.85 7.67
C HIS A 125 -12.02 14.28 7.82
N ASP A 126 -11.50 15.06 8.77
CA ASP A 126 -12.03 16.39 9.07
C ASP A 126 -11.68 17.46 8.03
N ASN A 127 -10.61 17.25 7.25
CA ASN A 127 -10.08 18.27 6.34
C ASN A 127 -10.22 17.90 4.87
N THR A 128 -10.79 16.75 4.52
CA THR A 128 -11.23 16.47 3.15
C THR A 128 -12.68 16.88 2.95
N LYS A 129 -13.04 17.22 1.72
CA LYS A 129 -14.36 17.70 1.33
C LYS A 129 -15.01 16.74 0.35
N ALA A 130 -16.21 16.28 0.67
CA ALA A 130 -17.01 15.46 -0.23
C ALA A 130 -17.24 16.18 -1.57
N GLY A 131 -17.10 15.45 -2.69
CA GLY A 131 -17.25 15.95 -4.06
C GLY A 131 -16.10 16.82 -4.57
N VAL A 132 -15.14 17.18 -3.71
CA VAL A 132 -14.06 18.14 -4.01
C VAL A 132 -12.68 17.51 -3.83
N SER A 133 -12.37 17.00 -2.65
CA SER A 133 -11.06 16.38 -2.39
C SER A 133 -10.89 15.10 -3.19
N VAL A 134 -9.68 14.86 -3.66
CA VAL A 134 -9.32 13.68 -4.46
C VAL A 134 -8.48 12.72 -3.64
N VAL A 135 -8.77 11.43 -3.73
CA VAL A 135 -7.89 10.34 -3.31
C VAL A 135 -7.23 9.80 -4.58
N SER A 136 -5.91 9.84 -4.64
CA SER A 136 -5.13 9.30 -5.76
C SER A 136 -4.36 8.08 -5.29
N VAL A 137 -4.70 6.92 -5.84
CA VAL A 137 -4.08 5.64 -5.51
C VAL A 137 -3.17 5.22 -6.66
N HIS A 138 -1.88 5.03 -6.38
CA HIS A 138 -0.86 4.75 -7.39
C HIS A 138 0.26 3.85 -6.85
N GLY A 139 1.27 3.58 -7.69
CA GLY A 139 2.40 2.69 -7.36
C GLY A 139 2.07 1.21 -7.58
N GLU A 140 3.09 0.36 -7.57
CA GLU A 140 2.92 -1.10 -7.58
C GLU A 140 2.51 -1.60 -6.19
N LEU A 141 1.71 -2.64 -6.07
CA LEU A 141 1.40 -3.26 -4.79
C LEU A 141 2.66 -3.97 -4.26
N ARG A 142 3.09 -3.66 -3.04
CA ARG A 142 4.20 -4.35 -2.38
C ARG A 142 3.92 -5.87 -2.24
N PRO A 143 4.92 -6.77 -2.28
CA PRO A 143 4.69 -8.21 -2.09
C PRO A 143 4.08 -8.53 -0.73
N ASP A 144 3.34 -9.65 -0.66
CA ASP A 144 2.87 -10.19 0.61
C ASP A 144 4.03 -10.87 1.37
N PHE A 145 4.48 -10.23 2.45
CA PHE A 145 5.60 -10.73 3.27
C PHE A 145 5.25 -11.96 4.12
N ARG A 146 3.97 -12.39 4.13
CA ARG A 146 3.55 -13.67 4.71
C ARG A 146 3.97 -14.84 3.80
N ASN A 147 4.11 -14.60 2.50
CA ASN A 147 4.50 -15.62 1.52
C ASN A 147 6.02 -15.73 1.42
N THR A 148 6.56 -16.85 1.90
CA THR A 148 7.98 -17.16 1.74
C THR A 148 8.27 -17.57 0.29
N LEU A 149 9.16 -16.82 -0.39
CA LEU A 149 9.62 -17.19 -1.72
C LEU A 149 10.93 -17.98 -1.65
N ARG A 150 11.01 -19.02 -2.46
CA ARG A 150 12.18 -19.91 -2.55
C ARG A 150 12.23 -20.53 -3.93
N ARG A 151 13.27 -21.33 -4.20
CA ARG A 151 13.39 -22.05 -5.46
C ARG A 151 12.08 -22.76 -5.84
N GLY A 152 11.61 -22.53 -7.06
CA GLY A 152 10.35 -23.08 -7.58
C GLY A 152 9.13 -22.20 -7.37
N SER A 153 9.20 -21.16 -6.52
CA SER A 153 8.18 -20.11 -6.47
C SER A 153 8.08 -19.40 -7.81
N LYS A 154 6.87 -18.99 -8.19
CA LYS A 154 6.57 -18.29 -9.45
C LYS A 154 5.56 -17.16 -9.23
N GLY A 155 5.51 -16.20 -10.14
CA GLY A 155 4.45 -15.19 -10.22
C GLY A 155 4.87 -13.77 -9.84
N GLU A 156 3.88 -12.92 -9.56
CA GLU A 156 4.10 -11.47 -9.41
C GLU A 156 4.95 -11.11 -8.18
N ASP A 157 4.81 -11.82 -7.06
CA ASP A 157 5.66 -11.59 -5.89
C ASP A 157 7.14 -11.87 -6.18
N VAL A 158 7.43 -12.89 -7.00
CA VAL A 158 8.79 -13.18 -7.46
C VAL A 158 9.30 -12.04 -8.35
N LYS A 159 8.49 -11.55 -9.30
CA LYS A 159 8.89 -10.41 -10.16
C LYS A 159 9.18 -9.16 -9.35
N LYS A 160 8.36 -8.85 -8.35
CA LYS A 160 8.53 -7.68 -7.47
C LYS A 160 9.81 -7.79 -6.65
N MET A 161 10.08 -8.97 -6.08
CA MET A 161 11.33 -9.25 -5.36
C MET A 161 12.55 -9.14 -6.27
N GLN A 162 12.50 -9.72 -7.49
CA GLN A 162 13.57 -9.62 -8.48
C GLN A 162 13.82 -8.16 -8.92
N ARG A 163 12.74 -7.39 -9.17
CA ARG A 163 12.83 -5.97 -9.51
C ARG A 163 13.51 -5.19 -8.39
N GLN A 164 13.15 -5.47 -7.14
CA GLN A 164 13.73 -4.78 -5.99
C GLN A 164 15.20 -5.14 -5.76
N LEU A 165 15.60 -6.40 -5.96
CA LEU A 165 17.01 -6.79 -6.00
C LEU A 165 17.75 -6.01 -7.10
N LYS A 166 17.17 -5.92 -8.30
CA LYS A 166 17.77 -5.15 -9.40
C LYS A 166 17.93 -3.67 -9.07
N ASN A 167 16.92 -3.07 -8.43
CA ASN A 167 16.98 -1.68 -7.96
C ASN A 167 18.07 -1.46 -6.91
N LYS A 168 18.39 -2.47 -6.10
CA LYS A 168 19.51 -2.43 -5.13
C LYS A 168 20.87 -2.80 -5.75
N GLY A 169 20.96 -2.92 -7.08
CA GLY A 169 22.21 -3.10 -7.82
C GLY A 169 22.58 -4.55 -8.16
N TYR A 170 21.74 -5.53 -7.80
CA TYR A 170 21.99 -6.93 -8.09
C TYR A 170 21.60 -7.27 -9.53
N GLN A 171 22.33 -8.17 -10.18
CA GLN A 171 22.09 -8.54 -11.58
C GLN A 171 21.33 -9.86 -11.66
N LEU A 172 20.08 -9.80 -12.12
CA LEU A 172 19.22 -10.95 -12.38
C LEU A 172 18.11 -10.60 -13.39
N ALA A 173 17.52 -11.64 -13.99
CA ALA A 173 16.32 -11.50 -14.81
C ALA A 173 15.09 -11.24 -13.93
N ILE A 174 14.11 -10.52 -14.49
CA ILE A 174 12.78 -10.32 -13.89
C ILE A 174 11.80 -11.15 -14.72
N ASP A 175 11.88 -12.46 -14.58
CA ASP A 175 11.07 -13.45 -15.31
C ASP A 175 9.88 -13.96 -14.47
N GLY A 176 9.87 -13.66 -13.17
CA GLY A 176 8.87 -14.18 -12.24
C GLY A 176 9.10 -15.63 -11.85
N ASP A 177 10.26 -16.20 -12.20
CA ASP A 177 10.66 -17.55 -11.84
C ASP A 177 11.78 -17.50 -10.79
N PHE A 178 11.52 -18.08 -9.63
CA PHE A 178 12.53 -18.22 -8.60
C PHE A 178 13.41 -19.45 -8.92
N GLY A 179 14.25 -19.29 -9.94
CA GLY A 179 15.21 -20.30 -10.39
C GLY A 179 16.54 -20.26 -9.62
N PRO A 180 17.52 -21.08 -10.05
CA PRO A 180 18.85 -21.13 -9.44
C PRO A 180 19.57 -19.78 -9.39
N ALA A 181 19.44 -18.97 -10.45
CA ALA A 181 20.05 -17.64 -10.53
C ALA A 181 19.42 -16.66 -9.52
N THR A 182 18.09 -16.69 -9.39
CA THR A 182 17.36 -15.89 -8.39
C THR A 182 17.79 -16.27 -6.98
N GLU A 183 17.87 -17.57 -6.67
CA GLU A 183 18.34 -18.04 -5.35
C GLU A 183 19.78 -17.60 -5.04
N ALA A 184 20.69 -17.74 -6.01
CA ALA A 184 22.07 -17.29 -5.85
C ALA A 184 22.15 -15.79 -5.54
N THR A 185 21.31 -14.99 -6.20
CA THR A 185 21.23 -13.54 -5.98
C THR A 185 20.64 -13.20 -4.61
N VAL A 186 19.59 -13.91 -4.17
CA VAL A 186 19.03 -13.74 -2.82
C VAL A 186 20.07 -14.08 -1.76
N LYS A 187 20.82 -15.17 -1.93
CA LYS A 187 21.94 -15.53 -1.04
C LYS A 187 23.00 -14.43 -0.99
N GLN A 188 23.34 -13.84 -2.15
CA GLN A 188 24.29 -12.73 -2.21
C GLN A 188 23.76 -11.52 -1.43
N PHE A 189 22.52 -11.12 -1.68
CA PHE A 189 21.87 -10.03 -0.95
C PHE A 189 21.84 -10.28 0.56
N GLN A 190 21.49 -11.49 0.98
CA GLN A 190 21.48 -11.86 2.40
C GLN A 190 22.86 -11.73 3.04
N ARG A 191 23.93 -12.18 2.38
CA ARG A 191 25.31 -11.98 2.87
C ARG A 191 25.65 -10.50 3.00
N ASP A 192 25.34 -9.71 1.99
CA ASP A 192 25.64 -8.27 1.97
C ASP A 192 24.85 -7.50 3.05
N LYS A 193 23.71 -8.05 3.50
CA LYS A 193 22.90 -7.55 4.61
C LYS A 193 23.15 -8.24 5.94
N GLN A 194 24.16 -9.11 6.04
CA GLN A 194 24.51 -9.85 7.25
C GLN A 194 23.33 -10.69 7.81
N LEU A 195 22.50 -11.21 6.91
CA LEU A 195 21.40 -12.12 7.22
C LEU A 195 21.84 -13.58 7.04
N LEU A 196 21.01 -14.51 7.51
CA LEU A 196 21.15 -15.92 7.14
C LEU A 196 21.05 -16.08 5.62
N SER A 197 22.13 -16.55 4.99
CA SER A 197 22.24 -16.72 3.53
C SER A 197 21.65 -18.07 3.05
N ASP A 198 20.39 -18.33 3.37
CA ASP A 198 19.68 -19.57 3.01
C ASP A 198 19.08 -19.56 1.58
N GLY A 199 19.03 -18.40 0.92
CA GLY A 199 18.41 -18.23 -0.40
C GLY A 199 16.90 -18.17 -0.38
N ILE A 200 16.31 -17.99 0.80
CA ILE A 200 14.88 -17.93 1.02
C ILE A 200 14.48 -16.47 1.32
N CYS A 201 13.53 -15.95 0.56
CA CYS A 201 12.95 -14.64 0.83
C CYS A 201 11.82 -14.78 1.84
N GLY A 202 12.19 -14.82 3.13
CA GLY A 202 11.27 -14.75 4.26
C GLY A 202 11.17 -13.34 4.85
N ARG A 203 10.45 -13.18 5.96
CA ARG A 203 10.16 -11.87 6.60
C ARG A 203 11.41 -11.00 6.82
N GLN A 204 12.52 -11.57 7.28
CA GLN A 204 13.77 -10.83 7.50
C GLN A 204 14.39 -10.34 6.17
N THR A 205 14.44 -11.21 5.16
CA THR A 205 14.92 -10.85 3.82
C THR A 205 14.05 -9.75 3.21
N TYR A 206 12.72 -9.85 3.31
CA TYR A 206 11.80 -8.82 2.85
C TYR A 206 11.97 -7.49 3.59
N GLY A 207 12.11 -7.53 4.92
CA GLY A 207 12.36 -6.34 5.73
C GLY A 207 13.60 -5.60 5.25
N ALA A 208 14.71 -6.30 5.00
CA ALA A 208 15.93 -5.69 4.49
C ALA A 208 15.82 -5.25 3.00
N LEU A 209 15.07 -6.00 2.19
CA LEU A 209 14.98 -5.77 0.75
C LEU A 209 14.04 -4.60 0.39
N PHE A 210 13.06 -4.33 1.24
CA PHE A 210 12.06 -3.28 1.02
C PHE A 210 12.09 -2.18 2.09
N ALA A 211 13.14 -2.17 2.92
CA ALA A 211 13.58 -0.98 3.65
C ALA A 211 14.32 0.00 2.72
#